data_AF-A8CZD1-F1
#
_entry.id   AF-A8CZD1-F1
#
_cell.length_a   1.000
_cell.length_b   1.000
_cell.length_c   1.000
_cell.angle_alpha   90.00
_cell.angle_beta   90.00
_cell.angle_gamma   90.00
#
_symmetry.space_group_name_H-M   'P 1'
#
loop_
_entity.id
_entity.type
_entity.pdbx_description
1 polymer ?
#
loop_
_entity_poly.entity_id
_entity_poly.type
_entity_poly.pdbx_seq_one_letter_code
_entity_poly.pdbx_strand_id
1 'polypeptide(L)'
;VHVGTATDIGQVSDLHPDLVVLNSVIQYFPSSEYLAQVADTLVHLPDVKRIFFGDVRSQATNEHFLAARAVRTLGENATKDDVRQKMAELEDIEEELLVEPAFFTSLK
;
A
#
# COMPACT_ATOMS: atom_id res chain seq x y z
N VAL A 1 -20.48 -4.62 -13.92
CA VAL A 1 -19.21 -4.71 -13.18
C VAL A 1 -18.13 -5.01 -14.20
N HIS A 2 -17.16 -4.11 -14.36
CA HIS A 2 -15.99 -4.36 -15.19
C HIS A 2 -14.95 -5.11 -14.33
N VAL A 3 -14.41 -6.21 -14.83
CA VAL A 3 -13.40 -7.01 -14.12
C VAL A 3 -12.06 -6.78 -14.80
N GLY A 4 -11.09 -6.31 -14.04
CA GLY A 4 -9.76 -5.99 -14.53
C GLY A 4 -8.85 -5.59 -13.37
N THR A 5 -7.60 -5.31 -13.71
CA THR A 5 -6.59 -4.76 -12.81
C THR A 5 -6.77 -3.25 -12.66
N ALA A 6 -6.10 -2.62 -11.69
CA ALA A 6 -6.18 -1.17 -11.50
C ALA A 6 -5.69 -0.38 -12.73
N THR A 7 -4.73 -0.93 -13.47
CA THR A 7 -4.21 -0.35 -14.72
C THR A 7 -5.17 -0.46 -15.90
N ASP A 8 -6.22 -1.29 -15.81
CA ASP A 8 -7.23 -1.41 -16.88
C ASP A 8 -8.28 -0.30 -16.84
N ILE A 9 -8.22 0.60 -15.86
CA ILE A 9 -9.22 1.67 -15.68
C ILE A 9 -9.38 2.57 -16.91
N GLY A 10 -8.31 2.80 -17.69
CA GLY A 10 -8.37 3.57 -18.93
C GLY A 10 -9.16 2.89 -20.06
N GLN A 11 -9.50 1.62 -19.92
CA GLN A 11 -10.33 0.85 -20.87
C GLN A 11 -11.82 0.91 -20.53
N VAL A 12 -12.18 1.50 -19.40
CA VAL A 12 -13.57 1.64 -18.94
C VAL A 12 -14.20 2.86 -19.61
N SER A 13 -15.17 2.63 -20.49
CA SER A 13 -15.93 3.69 -21.18
C SER A 13 -16.84 4.46 -20.22
N ASP A 14 -17.13 5.73 -20.55
CA ASP A 14 -18.10 6.60 -19.86
C ASP A 14 -17.80 6.86 -18.37
N LEU A 15 -16.52 6.86 -18.00
CA LEU A 15 -16.05 7.09 -16.64
C LEU A 15 -15.75 8.58 -16.40
N HIS A 16 -16.55 9.26 -15.55
CA HIS A 16 -16.40 10.69 -15.21
C HIS A 16 -16.38 10.98 -13.70
N PRO A 17 -15.48 10.36 -12.91
CA PRO A 17 -15.40 10.57 -11.47
C PRO A 17 -14.69 11.89 -11.15
N ASP A 18 -15.19 12.63 -10.16
CA ASP A 18 -14.46 13.75 -9.58
C ASP A 18 -13.52 13.35 -8.43
N LEU A 19 -13.79 12.18 -7.82
CA LEU A 19 -13.02 11.57 -6.74
C LEU A 19 -12.74 10.09 -7.05
N VAL A 20 -11.47 9.71 -6.95
CA VAL A 20 -11.02 8.31 -6.96
C VAL A 20 -10.52 7.92 -5.56
N VAL A 21 -10.94 6.75 -5.07
CA VAL A 21 -10.55 6.23 -3.75
C VAL A 21 -9.86 4.89 -3.93
N LEU A 22 -8.61 4.81 -3.44
CA LEU A 22 -7.88 3.56 -3.26
C LEU A 22 -7.72 3.36 -1.76
N ASN A 23 -8.56 2.53 -1.15
CA ASN A 23 -8.54 2.31 0.29
C ASN A 23 -8.35 0.82 0.59
N SER A 24 -7.30 0.48 1.34
CA SER A 24 -6.96 -0.91 1.71
C SER A 24 -6.81 -1.85 0.50
N VAL A 25 -6.30 -1.33 -0.63
CA VAL A 25 -6.03 -2.12 -1.84
C VAL A 25 -4.59 -2.01 -2.35
N ILE A 26 -3.88 -0.92 -2.04
CA ILE A 26 -2.54 -0.64 -2.57
C ILE A 26 -1.51 -1.65 -2.05
N GLN A 27 -1.70 -2.16 -0.83
CA GLN A 27 -0.83 -3.19 -0.25
C GLN A 27 -0.78 -4.48 -1.09
N TYR A 28 -1.75 -4.71 -1.99
CA TYR A 28 -1.77 -5.88 -2.87
C TYR A 28 -1.17 -5.59 -4.25
N PHE A 29 -0.68 -4.38 -4.48
CA PHE A 29 -0.01 -4.04 -5.73
C PHE A 29 1.39 -4.68 -5.77
N PRO A 30 1.84 -5.12 -6.95
CA PRO A 30 3.09 -5.87 -7.06
C PRO A 30 4.34 -5.01 -6.82
N SER A 31 4.26 -3.68 -7.01
CA SER A 31 5.39 -2.78 -6.80
C SER A 31 5.00 -1.31 -6.72
N SER A 32 5.97 -0.46 -6.34
CA SER A 32 5.80 1.00 -6.33
C SER A 32 5.65 1.58 -7.74
N GLU A 33 6.28 0.96 -8.75
CA GLU A 33 6.14 1.33 -10.17
C GLU A 33 4.73 1.05 -10.67
N TYR A 34 4.11 -0.06 -10.24
CA TYR A 34 2.71 -0.35 -10.55
C TYR A 34 1.78 0.71 -9.92
N LEU A 35 2.02 1.09 -8.66
CA LEU A 35 1.28 2.18 -8.03
C LEU A 35 1.44 3.51 -8.79
N ALA A 36 2.65 3.82 -9.26
CA ALA A 36 2.92 5.02 -10.05
C ALA A 36 2.16 4.98 -11.39
N GLN A 37 2.13 3.84 -12.07
CA GLN A 37 1.38 3.66 -13.31
C GLN A 37 -0.13 3.83 -13.10
N VAL A 38 -0.66 3.29 -11.99
CA VAL A 38 -2.07 3.49 -11.62
C VAL A 38 -2.35 4.97 -11.36
N ALA A 39 -1.51 5.64 -10.56
CA ALA A 39 -1.66 7.06 -10.29
C ALA A 39 -1.62 7.91 -11.58
N ASP A 40 -0.67 7.63 -12.47
CA ASP A 40 -0.54 8.28 -13.78
C ASP A 40 -1.80 8.09 -14.63
N THR A 41 -2.33 6.86 -14.70
CA THR A 41 -3.57 6.60 -15.44
C THR A 41 -4.75 7.39 -14.85
N LEU A 42 -4.85 7.44 -13.51
CA LEU A 42 -5.97 8.10 -12.82
C LEU A 42 -5.94 9.62 -12.97
N VAL A 43 -4.78 10.26 -12.97
CA VAL A 43 -4.70 11.73 -13.15
C VAL A 43 -5.07 12.17 -14.56
N HIS A 44 -5.02 11.27 -15.54
CA HIS A 44 -5.44 11.53 -16.92
C HIS A 44 -6.92 11.22 -17.18
N LEU A 45 -7.66 10.67 -16.22
CA LEU A 45 -9.10 10.44 -16.37
C LEU A 45 -9.87 11.78 -16.40
N PRO A 46 -10.91 11.88 -17.25
CA PRO A 46 -11.69 13.10 -17.34
C PRO A 46 -12.40 13.39 -16.01
N ASP A 47 -12.48 14.67 -15.67
CA ASP A 47 -13.17 15.22 -14.49
C ASP A 47 -12.56 14.89 -13.11
N VAL A 48 -11.50 14.07 -13.03
CA VAL A 48 -10.82 13.75 -11.76
C VAL A 48 -10.22 15.02 -11.15
N LYS A 49 -10.62 15.31 -9.90
CA LYS A 49 -10.12 16.45 -9.11
C LYS A 49 -9.32 16.01 -7.89
N ARG A 50 -9.55 14.77 -7.43
CA ARG A 50 -8.92 14.24 -6.22
C ARG A 50 -8.73 12.74 -6.34
N ILE A 51 -7.55 12.29 -5.93
CA ILE A 51 -7.26 10.89 -5.68
C ILE A 51 -6.95 10.76 -4.18
N PHE A 52 -7.65 9.85 -3.51
CA PHE A 52 -7.46 9.55 -2.09
C PHE A 52 -6.83 8.18 -1.94
N PHE A 53 -5.62 8.14 -1.38
CA PHE A 53 -4.93 6.92 -1.00
C PHE A 53 -5.12 6.71 0.51
N GLY A 54 -6.00 5.77 0.85
CA GLY A 54 -6.36 5.42 2.22
C GLY A 54 -5.71 4.13 2.69
N ASP A 55 -5.45 4.04 4.00
CA ASP A 55 -4.92 2.83 4.64
C ASP A 55 -3.60 2.33 4.03
N VAL A 56 -2.73 3.28 3.66
CA VAL A 56 -1.42 2.97 3.06
C VAL A 56 -0.45 2.49 4.13
N ARG A 57 0.12 1.29 3.92
CA ARG A 57 1.19 0.73 4.75
C ARG A 57 2.48 1.51 4.48
N SER A 58 3.07 2.10 5.52
CA SER A 58 4.27 2.93 5.40
C SER A 58 5.53 2.15 5.75
N GLN A 59 6.50 2.13 4.84
CA GLN A 59 7.82 1.51 5.07
C GLN A 59 8.52 2.13 6.29
N ALA A 60 8.46 3.45 6.43
CA ALA A 60 9.09 4.21 7.52
C ALA A 60 8.61 3.80 8.92
N THR A 61 7.43 3.19 9.03
CA THR A 61 6.87 2.70 10.31
C THR A 61 6.84 1.18 10.44
N ASN A 62 7.33 0.45 9.44
CA ASN A 62 7.17 -1.00 9.38
C ASN A 62 7.87 -1.70 10.55
N GLU A 63 9.08 -1.29 10.91
CA GLU A 63 9.82 -1.88 12.03
C GLU A 63 9.02 -1.82 13.34
N HIS A 64 8.39 -0.67 13.64
CA HIS A 64 7.53 -0.51 14.82
C HIS A 64 6.29 -1.41 14.76
N PHE A 65 5.70 -1.55 13.57
CA PHE A 65 4.55 -2.43 13.36
C PHE A 65 4.92 -3.91 13.56
N LEU A 66 6.08 -4.33 13.03
CA LEU A 66 6.61 -5.69 13.23
C LEU A 66 6.91 -5.95 14.70
N ALA A 67 7.50 -4.99 15.42
CA ALA A 67 7.75 -5.10 16.85
C ALA A 67 6.45 -5.28 17.64
N ALA A 68 5.43 -4.47 17.35
CA ALA A 68 4.11 -4.59 17.99
C ALA A 68 3.47 -5.96 17.73
N ARG A 69 3.56 -6.47 16.49
CA ARG A 69 3.09 -7.82 16.13
C ARG A 69 3.87 -8.91 16.88
N ALA A 70 5.19 -8.84 16.89
CA ALA A 70 6.06 -9.81 17.55
C ALA A 70 5.77 -9.91 19.06
N VAL A 71 5.69 -8.77 19.76
CA VAL A 71 5.35 -8.72 21.19
C VAL A 71 3.97 -9.32 21.44
N ARG A 72 2.98 -8.97 20.60
CA ARG A 72 1.62 -9.52 20.74
C ARG A 72 1.57 -11.03 20.49
N THR A 73 2.35 -11.53 19.55
CA THR A 73 2.41 -12.97 19.21
C THR A 73 3.12 -13.79 20.28
N LEU A 74 4.20 -13.29 20.85
CA LEU A 74 5.03 -14.03 21.82
C LEU A 74 4.52 -13.92 23.26
N GLY A 75 3.81 -12.84 23.60
CA GLY A 75 3.26 -12.61 24.94
C GLY A 75 4.28 -12.07 25.95
N GLU A 76 3.86 -11.96 27.21
CA GLU A 76 4.56 -11.18 28.26
C GLU A 76 5.91 -11.75 28.71
N ASN A 77 6.18 -13.04 28.48
CA ASN A 77 7.41 -13.70 28.90
C ASN A 77 8.51 -13.70 27.81
N ALA A 78 8.26 -13.06 26.67
CA ALA A 78 9.20 -13.01 25.56
C ALA A 78 10.48 -12.25 25.94
N THR A 79 11.64 -12.79 25.58
CA THR A 79 12.89 -12.06 25.68
C THR A 79 13.03 -11.08 24.51
N LYS A 80 13.98 -10.13 24.62
CA LYS A 80 14.30 -9.22 23.51
C LYS A 80 14.77 -9.95 22.27
N ASP A 81 15.48 -11.07 22.43
CA ASP A 81 16.01 -11.83 21.31
C ASP A 81 14.90 -12.62 20.61
N ASP A 82 13.93 -13.15 21.36
CA ASP A 82 12.73 -13.76 20.78
C ASP A 82 11.95 -12.74 19.91
N VAL A 83 11.81 -11.51 20.40
CA VAL A 83 11.12 -10.44 19.65
C VAL A 83 11.87 -10.09 18.36
N ARG A 84 13.20 -9.94 18.42
CA ARG A 84 14.01 -9.66 17.20
C ARG A 84 13.93 -10.79 16.20
N GLN A 85 14.04 -12.04 16.66
CA GLN A 85 13.90 -13.21 15.80
C GLN A 85 12.53 -13.23 15.15
N LYS A 86 11.47 -12.92 15.91
CA LYS A 86 10.12 -12.89 15.37
C LYS A 86 9.89 -11.74 14.39
N MET A 87 10.49 -10.57 14.63
CA MET A 87 10.44 -9.45 13.68
C MET A 87 11.06 -9.84 12.33
N ALA A 88 12.24 -10.48 12.34
CA ALA A 88 12.89 -10.95 11.12
C ALA A 88 12.03 -11.96 10.36
N GLU A 89 11.42 -12.93 11.07
CA GLU A 89 10.48 -13.88 10.46
C GLU A 89 9.26 -13.18 9.83
N LEU A 90 8.73 -12.14 10.48
CA LEU A 90 7.57 -11.40 9.98
C LEU A 90 7.92 -10.50 8.77
N GLU A 91 9.14 -10.00 8.71
CA GLU A 91 9.67 -9.23 7.59
C GLU A 91 9.88 -10.13 6.37
N ASP A 92 10.47 -11.31 6.56
CA ASP A 92 10.74 -12.27 5.46
C ASP A 92 9.47 -12.78 4.75
N ILE A 93 8.32 -12.76 5.45
CA ILE A 93 7.02 -13.20 4.90
C ILE A 93 6.12 -12.02 4.51
N GLU A 94 6.61 -10.78 4.57
CA GLU A 94 5.83 -9.61 4.17
C GLU A 94 5.65 -9.62 2.65
N GLU A 95 4.40 -9.83 2.23
CA GLU A 95 4.01 -9.80 0.81
C GLU A 95 3.32 -8.48 0.46
N GLU A 96 2.98 -7.64 1.45
CA GLU A 96 2.33 -6.36 1.21
C GLU A 96 3.31 -5.29 0.71
N LEU A 97 2.84 -4.48 -0.24
CA LEU A 97 3.55 -3.28 -0.66
C LEU A 97 3.60 -2.25 0.48
N LEU A 98 4.80 -2.03 1.01
CA LEU A 98 5.11 -0.94 1.92
C LEU A 98 5.58 0.27 1.12
N VAL A 99 4.88 1.40 1.26
CA VAL A 99 5.16 2.60 0.48
C VAL A 99 5.97 3.58 1.31
N GLU A 100 7.11 4.03 0.77
CA GLU A 100 7.84 5.16 1.34
C GLU A 100 7.02 6.45 1.23
N PRO A 101 6.82 7.25 2.29
CA PRO A 101 6.06 8.49 2.20
C PRO A 101 6.56 9.46 1.11
N ALA A 102 7.87 9.45 0.83
CA ALA A 102 8.49 10.26 -0.22
C ALA A 102 7.98 9.93 -1.63
N PHE A 103 7.48 8.70 -1.86
CA PHE A 103 6.88 8.26 -3.11
C PHE A 103 5.83 9.27 -3.60
N PHE A 104 4.85 9.62 -2.75
CA PHE A 104 3.74 10.48 -3.14
C PHE A 104 4.18 11.91 -3.46
N THR A 105 5.23 12.41 -2.79
CA THR A 105 5.79 13.74 -3.08
C THR A 105 6.65 13.77 -4.34
N SER A 106 7.05 12.60 -4.85
CA SER A 106 7.86 12.46 -6.08
C SER A 106 7.02 12.24 -7.35
N LEU A 107 5.72 11.99 -7.20
CA LEU A 107 4.78 11.89 -8.33
C LEU A 107 4.77 13.22 -9.10
N LYS A 108 4.79 13.15 -10.43
CA LYS A 108 4.85 14.30 -11.33
C LYS A 108 3.50 14.59 -11.96
#